data_AF-A0A182TCB1-F1
#
_entry.id   AF-A0A182TCB1-F1
#
_cell.length_a   1.000
_cell.length_b   1.000
_cell.length_c   1.000
_cell.angle_alpha   90.00
_cell.angle_beta   90.00
_cell.angle_gamma   90.00
#
_symmetry.space_group_name_H-M   'P 1'
#
loop_
_entity.id
_entity.type
_entity.pdbx_description
1 polymer ?
#
loop_
_entity_poly.entity_id
_entity_poly.type
_entity_poly.pdbx_seq_one_letter_code
_entity_poly.pdbx_strand_id
1 'polypeptide(L)'
;VHPAPSEEIPHDVPLIGKYGSLVAFKSAHSTVQEGDDGAALSPAQIARKVCQHIVGMKPERIGEPGKDEPAADKDDETCLIHQEYLVDPNYTVGEVLEANRVQIVDFQRFECGEKSKSEEQNVRAATN
;
A
#
# COMPACT_ATOMS: atom_id res chain seq x y z
N VAL A 1 -2.07 -14.02 0.96
CA VAL A 1 -2.57 -12.78 1.60
C VAL A 1 -2.15 -12.76 3.05
N HIS A 2 -1.43 -11.74 3.51
CA HIS A 2 -1.13 -11.60 4.94
C HIS A 2 -2.42 -11.16 5.66
N PRO A 3 -2.94 -11.95 6.62
CA PRO A 3 -4.17 -11.59 7.30
C PRO A 3 -3.92 -10.35 8.17
N ALA A 4 -4.74 -9.32 7.98
CA ALA A 4 -4.86 -8.28 8.99
C ALA A 4 -5.66 -8.82 10.18
N PRO A 5 -5.39 -8.34 11.41
CA PRO A 5 -6.21 -8.67 12.56
C PRO A 5 -7.68 -8.35 12.28
N SER A 6 -8.58 -9.30 12.59
CA SER A 6 -10.02 -9.17 12.34
C SER A 6 -10.74 -8.34 13.41
N GLU A 7 -10.09 -8.08 14.55
CA GLU A 7 -10.66 -7.37 15.69
C GLU A 7 -10.09 -5.95 15.82
N GLU A 8 -10.90 -5.03 16.35
CA GLU A 8 -10.46 -3.68 16.68
C GLU A 8 -9.43 -3.74 17.80
N ILE A 9 -8.16 -3.50 17.45
CA ILE A 9 -7.08 -3.44 18.43
C ILE A 9 -7.16 -2.09 19.16
N PRO A 10 -7.14 -2.08 20.51
CA PRO A 10 -7.07 -0.84 21.28
C PRO A 10 -5.85 0.00 20.87
N HIS A 11 -6.03 1.31 20.77
CA HIS A 11 -4.98 2.23 20.27
C HIS A 11 -3.65 2.18 21.04
N ASP A 12 -3.69 1.76 22.31
CA ASP A 12 -2.51 1.71 23.19
C ASP A 12 -1.78 0.35 23.18
N VAL A 13 -2.22 -0.60 22.34
CA VAL A 13 -1.58 -1.90 22.23
C VAL A 13 -0.63 -1.91 21.05
N PRO A 14 0.69 -2.08 21.27
CA PRO A 14 1.65 -2.22 20.19
C PRO A 14 1.34 -3.44 19.32
N LEU A 15 1.28 -3.23 18.01
CA LEU A 15 1.18 -4.29 17.03
C LEU A 15 2.57 -4.72 16.58
N ILE A 16 2.84 -6.01 16.67
CA ILE A 16 4.11 -6.63 16.27
C ILE A 16 3.87 -7.66 15.19
N GLY A 17 4.82 -7.78 14.26
CA GLY A 17 4.74 -8.74 13.16
C GLY A 17 6.00 -8.70 12.30
N LYS A 18 6.11 -9.65 11.35
CA LYS A 18 7.23 -9.68 10.39
C LYS A 18 7.17 -8.50 9.40
N TYR A 19 5.98 -8.04 9.06
CA TYR A 19 5.78 -6.97 8.09
C TYR A 19 4.93 -5.86 8.69
N GLY A 20 5.23 -4.63 8.29
CA GLY A 20 4.43 -3.45 8.61
C GLY A 20 4.38 -2.52 7.41
N SER A 21 3.34 -1.71 7.32
CA SER A 21 3.30 -0.60 6.36
C SER A 21 2.63 0.62 6.96
N LEU A 22 3.13 1.79 6.57
CA LEU A 22 2.61 3.10 6.93
C LEU A 22 2.26 3.82 5.64
N VAL A 23 1.10 4.46 5.62
CA VAL A 23 0.61 5.22 4.47
C VAL A 23 0.17 6.59 4.95
N ALA A 24 0.72 7.64 4.34
CA ALA A 24 0.22 8.99 4.47
C ALA A 24 -0.74 9.27 3.30
N PHE A 25 -1.96 9.70 3.60
CA PHE A 25 -2.97 9.95 2.57
C PHE A 25 -3.75 11.24 2.82
N LYS A 26 -4.30 11.78 1.74
CA LYS A 26 -5.29 12.86 1.74
C LYS A 26 -6.63 12.28 1.30
N SER A 27 -7.71 12.85 1.82
CA SER A 27 -9.05 12.56 1.31
C SER A 27 -9.83 13.85 1.17
N ALA A 28 -10.58 13.97 0.08
CA ALA A 28 -11.45 15.11 -0.17
C ALA A 28 -12.70 15.12 0.72
N HIS A 29 -13.03 14.00 1.38
CA HIS A 29 -14.18 13.88 2.27
C HIS A 29 -13.76 13.33 3.63
N SER A 30 -14.06 14.06 4.71
CA SER A 30 -13.89 13.59 6.08
C SER A 30 -15.03 12.65 6.54
N THR A 31 -16.05 12.46 5.69
CA THR A 31 -17.26 11.71 6.02
C THR A 31 -17.42 10.50 5.09
N VAL A 32 -17.85 9.40 5.71
CA VAL A 32 -18.23 8.13 5.09
C VAL A 32 -19.15 8.39 3.87
N GLN A 33 -18.79 7.89 2.68
CA GLN A 33 -19.68 7.95 1.50
C GLN A 33 -20.71 6.83 1.60
N GLU A 34 -22.00 7.14 1.77
CA GLU A 34 -23.08 6.16 1.73
C GLU A 34 -23.06 5.40 0.39
N GLY A 35 -22.74 4.10 0.45
CA GLY A 35 -22.90 3.17 -0.66
C GLY A 35 -24.31 2.56 -0.66
N ASP A 36 -24.87 2.34 -1.85
CA ASP A 36 -26.21 1.79 -2.14
C ASP A 36 -26.43 0.36 -1.59
N ASP A 37 -25.36 -0.27 -1.12
CA ASP A 37 -25.23 -1.61 -0.55
C ASP A 37 -24.97 -1.62 0.98
N GLY A 38 -24.96 -0.44 1.63
CA GLY A 38 -24.84 -0.30 3.09
C GLY A 38 -23.43 -0.56 3.64
N ALA A 39 -22.43 -0.82 2.80
CA ALA A 39 -21.04 -1.07 3.20
C ALA A 39 -20.11 0.06 2.72
N ALA A 40 -20.44 1.29 3.10
CA ALA A 40 -19.59 2.45 2.88
C ALA A 40 -18.22 2.29 3.56
N LEU A 41 -17.13 2.27 2.79
CA LEU A 41 -15.77 2.26 3.34
C LEU A 41 -15.29 3.69 3.57
N SER A 42 -14.86 3.99 4.79
CA SER A 42 -14.21 5.26 5.10
C SER A 42 -12.85 5.36 4.37
N PRO A 43 -12.35 6.58 4.08
CA PRO A 43 -11.02 6.76 3.51
C PRO A 43 -9.92 6.02 4.27
N ALA A 44 -10.04 5.93 5.60
CA ALA A 44 -9.12 5.19 6.45
C ALA A 44 -9.19 3.67 6.22
N GLN A 45 -10.36 3.11 5.92
CA GLN A 45 -10.50 1.69 5.59
C GLN A 45 -9.89 1.38 4.21
N ILE A 46 -10.04 2.28 3.23
CA ILE A 46 -9.36 2.16 1.93
C ILE A 46 -7.84 2.21 2.11
N ALA A 47 -7.33 3.21 2.85
CA ALA A 47 -5.91 3.31 3.17
C ALA A 47 -5.38 2.05 3.89
N ARG A 48 -6.15 1.48 4.82
CA ARG A 48 -5.79 0.21 5.50
C ARG A 48 -5.69 -0.96 4.53
N LYS A 49 -6.59 -1.06 3.54
CA LYS A 49 -6.49 -2.09 2.49
C LYS A 49 -5.28 -1.86 1.58
N VAL A 50 -4.94 -0.60 1.28
CA VAL A 50 -3.71 -0.25 0.55
C VAL A 50 -2.46 -0.63 1.34
N CYS A 51 -2.45 -0.46 2.67
CA CYS A 51 -1.37 -0.97 3.52
C CYS A 51 -1.15 -2.49 3.35
N GLN A 52 -2.24 -3.27 3.29
CA GLN A 52 -2.15 -4.72 3.04
C GLN A 52 -1.59 -5.03 1.66
N HIS A 53 -2.04 -4.29 0.64
CA HIS A 53 -1.52 -4.41 -0.71
C HIS A 53 -0.01 -4.11 -0.75
N ILE A 54 0.46 -3.01 -0.15
CA ILE A 54 1.89 -2.66 -0.10
C ILE A 54 2.73 -3.76 0.54
N VAL A 55 2.25 -4.37 1.64
CA VAL A 55 2.96 -5.49 2.28
C VAL A 55 3.09 -6.68 1.32
N GLY A 56 2.02 -7.01 0.60
CA GLY A 56 1.95 -8.17 -0.29
C GLY A 56 2.68 -7.98 -1.62
N MET A 57 2.51 -6.83 -2.26
CA MET A 57 2.94 -6.56 -3.65
C MET A 57 4.21 -5.72 -3.75
N LYS A 58 4.73 -5.23 -2.61
CA LYS A 58 6.03 -4.56 -2.49
C LYS A 58 6.30 -3.50 -3.60
N PRO A 59 5.43 -2.50 -3.79
CA PRO A 59 5.69 -1.42 -4.71
C PRO A 59 6.93 -0.63 -4.30
N GLU A 60 7.60 -0.04 -5.29
CA GLU A 60 8.80 0.79 -5.08
C GLU A 60 8.50 2.29 -5.05
N ARG A 61 7.39 2.71 -5.68
CA ARG A 61 6.96 4.11 -5.77
C ARG A 61 5.46 4.23 -5.95
N ILE A 62 4.89 5.41 -5.68
CA ILE A 62 3.45 5.65 -5.83
C ILE A 62 3.07 5.73 -7.31
N GLY A 63 3.74 6.61 -8.06
CA GLY A 63 3.40 6.95 -9.44
C GLY A 63 2.58 8.22 -9.58
N GLU A 64 2.61 8.79 -10.78
CA GLU A 64 1.87 9.97 -11.21
C GLU A 64 0.93 9.60 -12.37
N PRO A 65 -0.40 9.67 -12.16
CA PRO A 65 -1.38 9.39 -13.21
C PRO A 65 -1.14 10.24 -14.46
N GLY A 66 -1.18 9.58 -15.63
CA GLY A 66 -0.98 10.23 -16.93
C GLY A 66 0.46 10.61 -17.28
N LYS A 67 1.43 10.41 -16.36
CA LYS A 67 2.87 10.55 -16.66
C LYS A 67 3.60 9.23 -16.62
N ASP A 68 3.23 8.37 -15.69
CA ASP A 68 3.79 7.03 -15.58
C ASP A 68 2.99 6.04 -16.40
N GLU A 69 3.69 5.21 -17.16
CA GLU A 69 3.10 4.11 -17.93
C GLU A 69 3.21 2.80 -17.14
N PRO A 70 2.21 1.89 -17.25
CA PRO A 70 2.32 0.55 -16.69
C PRO A 70 3.48 -0.23 -17.31
N ALA A 71 4.05 -1.16 -16.53
CA ALA A 71 5.01 -2.13 -17.02
C ALA A 71 4.41 -3.01 -18.12
N ALA A 72 5.27 -3.48 -19.04
CA ALA A 72 4.84 -4.36 -20.13
C ALA A 72 4.35 -5.73 -19.60
N ASP A 73 4.99 -6.22 -18.54
CA ASP A 73 4.55 -7.38 -17.77
C ASP A 73 3.93 -6.90 -16.45
N LYS A 74 2.75 -7.43 -16.13
CA LYS A 74 2.02 -7.09 -14.91
C LYS A 74 2.71 -7.63 -13.66
N ASP A 75 3.42 -8.76 -13.77
CA ASP A 75 4.12 -9.37 -12.64
C ASP A 75 5.37 -8.55 -12.23
N ASP A 76 5.89 -7.73 -13.15
CA ASP A 76 7.04 -6.83 -12.93
C ASP A 76 6.61 -5.40 -12.55
N GLU A 77 5.32 -5.13 -12.35
CA GLU A 77 4.84 -3.80 -12.03
C GLU A 77 5.28 -3.37 -10.62
N THR A 78 6.02 -2.27 -10.54
CA THR A 78 6.59 -1.72 -9.29
C THR A 78 5.95 -0.38 -8.89
N CYS A 79 5.18 0.22 -9.78
CA CYS A 79 4.44 1.46 -9.58
C CYS A 79 3.10 1.16 -8.92
N LEU A 80 2.92 1.58 -7.67
CA LEU A 80 1.74 1.26 -6.85
C LEU A 80 0.43 1.49 -7.61
N ILE A 81 0.25 2.65 -8.26
CA ILE A 81 -1.02 2.99 -8.93
C ILE A 81 -1.37 2.06 -10.10
N HIS A 82 -0.40 1.35 -10.67
CA HIS A 82 -0.59 0.45 -11.82
C HIS A 82 -0.68 -1.02 -11.41
N GLN A 83 -0.31 -1.37 -10.16
CA GLN A 83 -0.41 -2.73 -9.66
C GLN A 83 -1.87 -3.20 -9.57
N GLU A 84 -2.12 -4.47 -9.90
CA GLU A 84 -3.43 -5.11 -9.73
C GLU A 84 -3.80 -5.15 -8.24
N TYR A 85 -5.00 -4.68 -7.92
CA TYR A 85 -5.42 -4.51 -6.55
C TYR A 85 -5.61 -5.86 -5.86
N LEU A 86 -4.94 -6.04 -4.72
CA LEU A 86 -4.83 -7.35 -4.06
C LEU A 86 -6.18 -7.91 -3.60
N VAL A 87 -7.15 -7.03 -3.30
CA VAL A 87 -8.49 -7.43 -2.85
C VAL A 87 -9.41 -7.75 -4.03
N ASP A 88 -9.21 -7.10 -5.18
CA ASP A 88 -9.96 -7.32 -6.41
C ASP A 88 -9.06 -7.04 -7.63
N PRO A 89 -8.48 -8.09 -8.25
CA PRO A 89 -7.54 -7.95 -9.37
C PRO A 89 -8.15 -7.37 -10.65
N ASN A 90 -9.47 -7.17 -10.72
CA ASN A 90 -10.11 -6.50 -11.86
C ASN A 90 -9.81 -5.00 -11.92
N TYR A 91 -9.30 -4.43 -10.82
CA TYR A 91 -8.94 -3.02 -10.71
C TYR A 91 -7.47 -2.88 -10.37
N THR A 92 -6.89 -1.76 -10.75
CA THR A 92 -5.60 -1.28 -10.26
C THR A 92 -5.77 -0.53 -8.93
N VAL A 93 -4.69 -0.36 -8.17
CA VAL A 93 -4.72 0.48 -6.97
C VAL A 93 -5.11 1.92 -7.33
N GLY A 94 -4.63 2.44 -8.46
CA GLY A 94 -4.94 3.80 -8.93
C GLY A 94 -6.44 4.03 -9.12
N GLU A 95 -7.12 3.10 -9.78
CA GLU A 95 -8.57 3.16 -9.99
C GLU A 95 -9.34 3.12 -8.65
N VAL A 96 -8.92 2.26 -7.72
CA VAL A 96 -9.53 2.18 -6.39
C VAL A 96 -9.35 3.49 -5.61
N LEU A 97 -8.14 4.08 -5.67
CA LEU A 97 -7.85 5.37 -5.02
C LEU A 97 -8.69 6.51 -5.60
N GLU A 98 -8.79 6.58 -6.93
CA GLU A 98 -9.57 7.59 -7.64
C GLU A 98 -11.07 7.47 -7.32
N ALA A 99 -11.65 6.28 -7.44
CA ALA A 99 -13.06 6.03 -7.17
C ALA A 99 -13.45 6.43 -5.73
N ASN A 100 -12.53 6.24 -4.77
CA ASN A 100 -12.75 6.56 -3.37
C ASN A 100 -12.28 7.98 -2.97
N ARG A 101 -11.77 8.79 -3.93
CA ARG A 101 -11.22 10.14 -3.69
C ARG A 101 -10.16 10.17 -2.59
N VAL A 102 -9.31 9.14 -2.57
CA VAL A 102 -8.16 9.00 -1.67
C VAL A 102 -6.89 9.21 -2.48
N GLN A 103 -6.00 10.03 -1.99
CA GLN A 103 -4.69 10.24 -2.60
C GLN A 103 -3.61 9.79 -1.63
N ILE A 104 -2.76 8.84 -2.06
CA ILE A 104 -1.56 8.50 -1.30
C ILE A 104 -0.50 9.58 -1.54
N VAL A 105 0.04 10.10 -0.44
CA VAL A 105 1.10 11.13 -0.44
C VAL A 105 2.46 10.46 -0.32
N ASP A 106 2.57 9.49 0.58
CA ASP A 106 3.79 8.72 0.82
C ASP A 106 3.45 7.36 1.44
N PHE A 107 4.35 6.40 1.31
CA PHE A 107 4.25 5.13 2.03
C PHE A 107 5.61 4.59 2.44
N GLN A 108 5.61 3.78 3.49
CA GLN A 108 6.75 3.00 3.91
C GLN A 108 6.30 1.55 4.13
N ARG A 109 7.07 0.61 3.59
CA ARG A 109 6.96 -0.82 3.88
C ARG A 109 8.13 -1.21 4.78
N PHE A 110 7.88 -2.04 5.78
CA PHE A 110 8.89 -2.62 6.66
C PHE A 110 8.82 -4.15 6.58
N GLU A 111 9.97 -4.78 6.58
CA GLU A 111 10.14 -6.22 6.69
C GLU A 111 11.25 -6.54 7.69
N CYS A 112 10.92 -7.26 8.76
CA CYS A 112 11.91 -7.67 9.75
C CYS A 112 13.00 -8.54 9.08
N GLY A 113 14.25 -8.08 9.18
CA GLY A 113 15.40 -8.72 8.56
C GLY A 113 15.70 -8.22 7.14
N GLU A 114 15.00 -7.21 6.64
CA GLU A 114 15.43 -6.51 5.44
C GLU A 114 16.79 -5.85 5.67
N LYS A 115 17.66 -5.94 4.67
CA LYS A 115 18.98 -5.29 4.76
C LYS A 115 18.79 -3.79 4.61
N SER A 116 19.42 -3.01 5.49
CA SER A 116 19.47 -1.57 5.29
C SER A 116 20.22 -1.28 3.98
N LYS A 117 19.77 -0.32 3.17
CA LYS A 117 20.50 0.10 1.94
C LYS A 117 21.98 0.43 2.22
N SER A 118 22.31 0.87 3.44
CA SER A 118 23.68 1.13 3.90
C SER A 118 24.53 -0.12 4.13
N GLU A 119 23.93 -1.26 4.47
CA GLU A 119 24.63 -2.52 4.74
C GLU A 119 24.98 -3.28 3.45
N GLU A 120 24.15 -3.16 2.40
CA GLU A 120 24.43 -3.76 1.09
C GLU A 120 25.62 -3.11 0.37
N GLN A 121 25.88 -1.82 0.60
CA GLN A 121 27.02 -1.11 0.02
C GLN A 121 28.36 -1.53 0.67
N ASN A 122 28.38 -1.81 1.98
CA ASN A 122 29.59 -2.26 2.68
C ASN A 122 30.02 -3.67 2.28
N VAL A 123 29.08 -4.57 1.96
CA VAL A 123 29.41 -5.94 1.52
C VAL A 123 30.03 -5.92 0.12
N ARG A 124 29.54 -5.08 -0.80
CA ARG A 124 30.11 -4.94 -2.15
C ARG A 124 31.52 -4.33 -2.13
N ALA A 125 31.80 -3.41 -1.21
CA ALA A 125 33.12 -2.82 -1.05
C ALA A 125 34.16 -3.78 -0.45
N ALA A 126 33.74 -4.78 0.33
CA ALA A 126 34.63 -5.76 0.97
C ALA A 126 34.97 -6.98 0.10
N THR A 127 34.37 -7.10 -1.09
CA THR A 127 34.52 -8.26 -1.99
C THR A 127 35.28 -7.94 -3.30
N ASN A 128 35.89 -6.75 -3.39
CA ASN A 128 36.73 -6.32 -4.53
C ASN A 128 38.18 -6.09 -4.09
#